data_AF-A0A5D2RG48-F1
#
_entry.id   AF-A0A5D2RG48-F1
#
_cell.length_a   1.000
_cell.length_b   1.000
_cell.length_c   1.000
_cell.angle_alpha   90.00
_cell.angle_beta   90.00
_cell.angle_gamma   90.00
#
_symmetry.space_group_name_H-M   'P 1'
#
loop_
_entity.id
_entity.type
_entity.pdbx_description
1 polymer ?
#
loop_
_entity_poly.entity_id
_entity_poly.type
_entity_poly.pdbx_seq_one_letter_code
_entity_poly.pdbx_strand_id
1 'polypeptide(L)'
;MEPEDMYVLSGDGAIISSPSPKPYPHKPSKCSDCASLFMKAYHMRNAGAVIHSHGMESCLATMINPHLKEFRVTHMEMIKGIKGHGYYDELVIPIIENTAYENELTDSFAKAIEAYPKTTAVLVRNHGIYGWGDSWISAKTQ
;
A
#
# COMPACT_ATOMS: atom_id res chain seq x y z
N MET A 1 -5.48 16.78 10.09
CA MET A 1 -5.39 16.75 8.62
C MET A 1 -6.69 17.36 8.17
N GLU A 2 -6.60 18.57 7.65
CA GLU A 2 -7.74 19.35 7.17
C GLU A 2 -7.83 19.22 5.64
N PRO A 3 -8.99 19.52 5.03
CA PRO A 3 -9.14 19.46 3.57
C PRO A 3 -8.06 20.25 2.81
N GLU A 4 -7.62 21.39 3.35
CA GLU A 4 -6.55 22.24 2.80
C GLU A 4 -5.14 21.65 2.90
N ASP A 5 -4.95 20.57 3.67
CA ASP A 5 -3.66 19.86 3.76
C ASP A 5 -3.46 18.85 2.61
N MET A 6 -4.45 18.67 1.73
CA MET A 6 -4.44 17.63 0.70
C MET A 6 -3.77 18.07 -0.61
N TYR A 7 -2.93 17.18 -1.14
CA TYR A 7 -2.49 17.25 -2.53
C TYR A 7 -3.54 16.61 -3.45
N VAL A 8 -3.69 17.18 -4.65
CA VAL A 8 -4.49 16.58 -5.73
C VAL A 8 -3.57 16.32 -6.91
N LEU A 9 -3.51 15.06 -7.34
CA LEU A 9 -2.70 14.62 -8.48
C LEU A 9 -3.63 14.16 -9.60
N SER A 10 -3.19 14.33 -10.85
CA SER A 10 -3.84 13.75 -12.03
C SER A 10 -3.58 12.26 -12.13
N GLY A 11 -4.31 11.60 -13.04
CA GLY A 11 -4.16 10.16 -13.28
C GLY A 11 -2.76 9.72 -13.71
N ASP A 12 -1.93 10.61 -14.26
CA ASP A 12 -0.52 10.37 -14.62
C ASP A 12 0.48 10.82 -13.52
N GLY A 13 -0.03 11.30 -12.38
CA GLY A 13 0.77 11.68 -11.22
C GLY A 13 1.25 13.14 -11.19
N ALA A 14 0.87 13.99 -12.15
CA ALA A 14 1.19 15.42 -12.10
C ALA A 14 0.38 16.13 -11.00
N ILE A 15 0.98 17.10 -10.31
CA ILE A 15 0.30 17.86 -9.26
C ILE A 15 -0.68 18.85 -9.91
N ILE A 16 -1.98 18.69 -9.59
CA ILE A 16 -3.06 19.61 -9.98
C ILE A 16 -3.22 20.71 -8.92
N SER A 17 -3.17 20.32 -7.64
CA SER A 17 -3.31 21.24 -6.51
C SER A 17 -2.40 20.81 -5.36
N SER A 18 -1.88 21.79 -4.64
CA SER A 18 -1.04 21.60 -3.46
C SER A 18 -1.57 22.43 -2.29
N PRO A 19 -1.32 22.01 -1.04
CA PRO A 19 -1.68 22.77 0.16
C PRO A 19 -1.12 24.19 0.13
N SER A 20 -1.90 25.14 0.65
CA SER A 20 -1.43 26.51 0.86
C SER A 20 -0.23 26.52 1.82
N PRO A 21 0.81 27.31 1.55
CA PRO A 21 1.94 27.42 2.47
C PRO A 21 1.47 27.92 3.84
N LYS A 22 1.80 27.18 4.90
CA LYS A 22 1.57 27.65 6.27
C LYS A 22 2.59 28.76 6.59
N PRO A 23 2.21 29.79 7.36
CA PRO A 23 3.13 30.86 7.72
C PRO A 23 4.30 30.33 8.55
N TYR A 24 5.38 31.13 8.63
CA TYR A 24 6.52 30.85 9.49
C TYR A 24 6.08 30.51 10.92
N PRO A 25 6.65 29.48 11.59
CA PRO A 25 7.87 28.73 11.23
C PRO A 25 7.62 27.42 10.44
N HIS A 26 6.43 27.20 9.90
CA HIS A 26 6.11 25.95 9.24
C HIS A 26 6.81 25.85 7.88
N LYS A 27 7.45 24.71 7.61
CA LYS A 27 7.93 24.37 6.27
C LYS A 27 6.73 24.11 5.35
N PRO A 28 6.86 24.37 4.04
CA PRO A 28 5.86 23.92 3.08
C PRO A 28 5.62 22.42 3.22
N SER A 29 4.35 22.02 3.21
CA SER A 29 4.00 20.61 3.11
C SER A 29 4.62 20.02 1.85
N LYS A 30 5.02 18.76 1.91
CA LYS A 30 5.50 17.97 0.77
C LYS A 30 4.43 16.93 0.44
N CYS A 31 4.30 16.56 -0.82
CA CYS A 31 3.51 15.40 -1.19
C CYS A 31 4.09 14.14 -0.51
N SER A 32 3.23 13.16 -0.21
CA SER A 32 3.66 11.92 0.44
C SER A 32 4.70 11.19 -0.42
N ASP A 33 5.75 10.67 0.22
CA ASP A 33 6.73 9.83 -0.44
C ASP A 33 6.13 8.51 -0.97
N CYS A 34 4.98 8.09 -0.43
CA CYS A 34 4.20 6.95 -0.93
C CYS A 34 3.54 7.19 -2.29
N ALA A 35 3.54 8.42 -2.82
CA ALA A 35 2.77 8.79 -4.01
C ALA A 35 3.10 7.89 -5.22
N SER A 36 4.37 7.57 -5.45
CA SER A 36 4.77 6.71 -6.58
C SER A 36 4.22 5.27 -6.43
N LEU A 37 4.22 4.71 -5.21
CA LEU A 37 3.66 3.38 -4.95
C LEU A 37 2.14 3.38 -5.11
N PHE A 38 1.45 4.43 -4.64
CA PHE A 38 0.02 4.59 -4.85
C PHE A 38 -0.32 4.66 -6.34
N MET A 39 0.41 5.45 -7.12
CA MET A 39 0.21 5.53 -8.57
C MET A 39 0.42 4.17 -9.25
N LYS A 40 1.39 3.35 -8.81
CA LYS A 40 1.55 1.98 -9.33
C LYS A 40 0.31 1.12 -9.09
N ALA A 41 -0.27 1.16 -7.89
CA ALA A 41 -1.51 0.43 -7.61
C ALA A 41 -2.69 0.96 -8.45
N TYR A 42 -2.85 2.28 -8.58
CA TYR A 42 -3.87 2.86 -9.47
C TYR A 42 -3.73 2.36 -10.92
N HIS A 43 -2.53 2.42 -11.47
CA HIS A 43 -2.27 2.04 -12.87
C HIS A 43 -2.32 0.54 -13.14
N MET A 44 -1.71 -0.28 -12.27
CA MET A 44 -1.53 -1.72 -12.51
C MET A 44 -2.69 -2.57 -11.99
N ARG A 45 -3.54 -2.00 -11.15
CA ARG A 45 -4.67 -2.72 -10.53
C ARG A 45 -6.03 -2.04 -10.72
N ASN A 46 -6.07 -0.89 -11.39
CA ASN A 46 -7.29 -0.10 -11.51
C ASN A 46 -7.93 0.13 -10.14
N ALA A 47 -7.09 0.42 -9.13
CA ALA A 47 -7.56 0.65 -7.77
C ALA A 47 -8.46 1.90 -7.73
N GLY A 48 -9.49 1.87 -6.88
CA GLY A 48 -10.25 3.08 -6.52
C GLY A 48 -9.71 3.77 -5.27
N ALA A 49 -8.97 3.04 -4.44
CA ALA A 49 -8.25 3.58 -3.28
C ALA A 49 -7.07 2.69 -2.90
N VAL A 50 -6.06 3.32 -2.29
CA VAL A 50 -4.87 2.66 -1.74
C VAL A 50 -4.64 3.16 -0.32
N ILE A 51 -4.32 2.25 0.60
CA ILE A 51 -4.04 2.53 2.01
C ILE A 51 -2.65 2.02 2.34
N HIS A 52 -1.87 2.86 3.03
CA HIS A 52 -0.61 2.48 3.63
C HIS A 52 -0.74 2.49 5.15
N SER A 53 -0.22 1.46 5.80
CA SER A 53 -0.18 1.36 7.27
C SER A 53 1.16 0.82 7.74
N HIS A 54 1.62 1.32 8.89
CA HIS A 54 2.80 0.83 9.62
C HIS A 54 2.39 0.01 10.85
N GLY A 55 1.31 -0.76 10.73
CA GLY A 55 0.80 -1.57 11.84
C GLY A 55 1.84 -2.56 12.35
N MET A 56 1.93 -2.72 13.67
CA MET A 56 2.92 -3.59 14.31
C MET A 56 2.77 -5.05 13.88
N GLU A 57 1.54 -5.49 13.62
CA GLU A 57 1.22 -6.80 13.08
C GLU A 57 1.83 -7.03 11.68
N SER A 58 1.88 -6.01 10.83
CA SER A 58 2.53 -6.10 9.52
C SER A 58 4.03 -6.28 9.68
N CYS A 59 4.65 -5.48 10.56
CA CYS A 59 6.06 -5.62 10.87
C CYS A 59 6.38 -7.01 11.44
N LEU A 60 5.65 -7.46 12.46
CA LEU A 60 5.82 -8.76 13.10
C LEU A 60 5.65 -9.91 12.09
N ALA A 61 4.62 -9.86 11.23
CA ALA A 61 4.41 -10.88 10.19
C ALA A 61 5.64 -11.03 9.27
N THR A 62 6.29 -9.92 8.93
CA THR A 62 7.53 -9.95 8.12
C THR A 62 8.78 -10.34 8.93
N MET A 63 8.77 -10.24 10.25
CA MET A 63 9.91 -10.55 11.12
C MET A 63 9.93 -11.98 11.64
N ILE A 64 8.78 -12.67 11.70
CA ILE A 64 8.68 -14.06 12.21
C ILE A 64 9.69 -14.97 11.48
N ASN A 65 9.84 -14.79 10.17
CA ASN A 65 10.88 -15.46 9.40
C ASN A 65 11.44 -14.48 8.33
N PRO A 66 12.65 -13.92 8.56
CA PRO A 66 13.27 -12.95 7.65
C PRO A 66 13.57 -13.49 6.25
N HIS A 67 13.54 -14.81 6.04
CA HIS A 67 13.84 -15.41 4.75
C HIS A 67 12.60 -15.64 3.88
N LEU A 68 11.39 -15.46 4.41
CA LEU A 68 10.16 -15.63 3.65
C LEU A 68 9.93 -14.44 2.71
N LYS A 69 9.55 -14.74 1.48
CA LYS A 69 9.13 -13.76 0.46
C LYS A 69 7.62 -13.60 0.37
N GLU A 70 6.88 -14.37 1.16
CA GLU A 70 5.43 -14.43 1.15
C GLU A 70 4.93 -14.60 2.58
N PHE A 71 3.88 -13.88 2.92
CA PHE A 71 3.00 -14.23 4.02
C PHE A 71 1.89 -15.12 3.48
N ARG A 72 1.66 -16.26 4.15
CA ARG A 72 0.67 -17.27 3.75
C ARG A 72 -0.22 -17.63 4.93
N VAL A 73 -1.52 -17.67 4.71
CA VAL A 73 -2.50 -18.09 5.72
C VAL A 73 -3.71 -18.74 5.05
N THR A 74 -4.31 -19.72 5.72
CA THR A 74 -5.51 -20.43 5.26
C THR A 74 -6.37 -20.80 6.48
N HIS A 75 -7.62 -21.25 6.24
CA HIS A 75 -8.53 -21.69 7.30
C HIS A 75 -8.81 -20.60 8.36
N MET A 76 -8.95 -19.35 7.90
CA MET A 76 -9.22 -18.18 8.73
C MET A 76 -10.47 -17.47 8.24
N GLU A 77 -11.48 -17.31 9.09
CA GLU A 77 -12.77 -16.71 8.71
C GLU A 77 -12.63 -15.31 8.07
N MET A 78 -11.65 -14.53 8.54
CA MET A 78 -11.36 -13.19 8.04
C MET A 78 -10.95 -13.15 6.58
N ILE A 79 -10.36 -14.22 6.01
CA ILE A 79 -9.90 -14.18 4.62
C ILE A 79 -11.06 -14.10 3.62
N LYS A 80 -12.29 -14.44 4.03
CA LYS A 80 -13.51 -14.23 3.23
C LYS A 80 -13.78 -12.75 2.92
N GLY A 81 -13.21 -11.84 3.71
CA GLY A 81 -13.27 -10.40 3.44
C GLY A 81 -12.36 -9.97 2.29
N ILE A 82 -11.36 -10.79 1.93
CA ILE A 82 -10.41 -10.51 0.88
C ILE A 82 -10.99 -10.96 -0.46
N LYS A 83 -11.02 -10.04 -1.42
CA LYS A 83 -11.56 -10.28 -2.76
C LYS A 83 -10.99 -11.58 -3.36
N GLY A 84 -11.90 -12.49 -3.75
CA GLY A 84 -11.54 -13.74 -4.41
C GLY A 84 -11.14 -14.90 -3.50
N HIS A 85 -11.40 -14.81 -2.18
CA HIS A 85 -11.08 -15.88 -1.22
C HIS A 85 -12.31 -16.33 -0.42
N GLY A 86 -12.38 -17.63 -0.16
CA GLY A 86 -13.26 -18.29 0.80
C GLY A 86 -12.47 -18.90 1.96
N TYR A 87 -13.16 -19.50 2.94
CA TYR A 87 -12.53 -20.01 4.17
C TYR A 87 -11.39 -21.03 3.94
N TYR A 88 -11.53 -21.89 2.94
CA TYR A 88 -10.54 -22.93 2.63
C TYR A 88 -9.45 -22.47 1.65
N ASP A 89 -9.56 -21.25 1.12
CA ASP A 89 -8.53 -20.73 0.22
C ASP A 89 -7.26 -20.36 1.01
N GLU A 90 -6.14 -20.29 0.31
CA GLU A 90 -4.89 -19.78 0.84
C GLU A 90 -4.72 -18.33 0.38
N LEU A 91 -4.64 -17.41 1.34
CA LEU A 91 -4.24 -16.04 1.10
C LEU A 91 -2.70 -15.98 1.01
N VAL A 92 -2.20 -15.40 -0.08
CA VAL A 92 -0.78 -15.14 -0.28
C VAL A 92 -0.55 -13.64 -0.48
N ILE A 93 0.25 -13.03 0.40
CA ILE A 93 0.68 -11.63 0.31
C ILE A 93 2.20 -11.60 0.09
N PRO A 94 2.71 -11.04 -1.02
CA PRO A 94 4.14 -10.92 -1.25
C PRO A 94 4.79 -9.97 -0.24
N ILE A 95 6.01 -10.30 0.17
CA ILE A 95 6.87 -9.50 1.04
C ILE A 95 8.03 -8.98 0.20
N ILE A 96 8.20 -7.66 0.13
CA ILE A 96 9.37 -7.01 -0.46
C ILE A 96 10.31 -6.49 0.63
N GLU A 97 11.60 -6.42 0.31
CA GLU A 97 12.59 -5.81 1.20
C GLU A 97 12.43 -4.30 1.24
N ASN A 98 12.63 -3.73 2.42
CA ASN A 98 12.61 -2.28 2.59
C ASN A 98 13.89 -1.62 2.02
N THR A 99 13.78 -0.35 1.67
CA THR A 99 14.89 0.51 1.24
C THR A 99 14.96 1.74 2.14
N ALA A 100 16.06 2.50 2.05
CA ALA A 100 16.20 3.71 2.85
C ALA A 100 15.25 4.83 2.38
N TYR A 101 14.87 4.80 1.11
CA TYR A 101 13.99 5.79 0.49
C TYR A 101 12.82 5.13 -0.22
N GLU A 102 11.61 5.66 0.00
CA GLU A 102 10.35 5.11 -0.53
C GLU A 102 10.34 5.01 -2.06
N ASN A 103 10.92 5.99 -2.75
CA ASN A 103 10.97 6.00 -4.21
C ASN A 103 11.71 4.78 -4.78
N GLU A 104 12.68 4.21 -4.04
CA GLU A 104 13.42 3.01 -4.43
C GLU A 104 12.58 1.72 -4.29
N LEU A 105 11.48 1.73 -3.54
CA LEU A 105 10.54 0.60 -3.44
C LEU A 105 9.67 0.45 -4.69
N THR A 106 9.54 1.48 -5.51
CA THR A 106 8.58 1.52 -6.62
C THR A 106 8.74 0.33 -7.58
N ASP A 107 9.97 -0.07 -7.88
CA ASP A 107 10.26 -1.16 -8.82
C ASP A 107 10.00 -2.54 -8.23
N SER A 108 10.41 -2.78 -6.97
CA SER A 108 10.15 -4.05 -6.28
C SER A 108 8.65 -4.22 -6.01
N PHE A 109 7.97 -3.14 -5.66
CA PHE A 109 6.51 -3.09 -5.51
C PHE A 109 5.79 -3.43 -6.82
N ALA A 110 6.18 -2.80 -7.94
CA ALA A 110 5.61 -3.10 -9.25
C ALA A 110 5.83 -4.58 -9.66
N LYS A 111 7.03 -5.12 -9.43
CA LYS A 111 7.34 -6.54 -9.70
C LYS A 111 6.53 -7.49 -8.82
N ALA A 112 6.33 -7.16 -7.54
CA ALA A 112 5.50 -7.95 -6.63
C ALA A 112 4.03 -7.94 -7.09
N ILE A 113 3.52 -6.78 -7.50
CA ILE A 113 2.20 -6.68 -8.11
C ILE A 113 2.16 -7.58 -9.37
N GLU A 114 3.06 -7.42 -10.33
CA GLU A 114 3.05 -8.22 -11.57
C GLU A 114 3.10 -9.74 -11.32
N ALA A 115 3.96 -10.20 -10.41
CA ALA A 115 4.12 -11.62 -10.09
C ALA A 115 2.91 -12.22 -9.34
N TYR A 116 2.12 -11.40 -8.65
CA TYR A 116 0.96 -11.83 -7.86
C TYR A 116 -0.32 -11.15 -8.38
N PRO A 117 -0.89 -11.58 -9.53
CA PRO A 117 -2.02 -10.91 -10.16
C PRO A 117 -3.29 -10.85 -9.30
N LYS A 118 -3.46 -11.82 -8.39
CA LYS A 118 -4.61 -11.90 -7.47
C LYS A 118 -4.40 -11.19 -6.14
N THR A 119 -3.20 -10.69 -5.84
CA THR A 119 -2.95 -10.03 -4.55
C THR A 119 -3.65 -8.68 -4.50
N THR A 120 -4.10 -8.32 -3.31
CA THR A 120 -4.71 -7.02 -2.98
C THR A 120 -3.82 -6.18 -2.07
N ALA A 121 -2.64 -6.69 -1.69
CA ALA A 121 -1.70 -6.01 -0.84
C ALA A 121 -0.25 -6.44 -1.09
N VAL A 122 0.71 -5.63 -0.63
CA VAL A 122 2.13 -5.97 -0.54
C VAL A 122 2.64 -5.58 0.84
N LEU A 123 3.34 -6.50 1.51
CA LEU A 123 4.07 -6.23 2.74
C LEU A 123 5.47 -5.70 2.41
N VAL A 124 5.92 -4.69 3.15
CA VAL A 124 7.28 -4.16 3.12
C VAL A 124 7.95 -4.52 4.45
N ARG A 125 9.02 -5.31 4.39
CA ARG A 125 9.67 -5.86 5.59
C ARG A 125 10.10 -4.77 6.56
N ASN A 126 9.82 -4.93 7.85
CA ASN A 126 10.17 -3.95 8.89
C ASN A 126 9.60 -2.53 8.66
N HIS A 127 8.53 -2.41 7.87
CA HIS A 127 7.95 -1.12 7.49
C HIS A 127 6.44 -1.13 7.65
N GLY A 128 5.73 -1.99 6.92
CA GLY A 128 4.28 -1.92 6.87
C GLY A 128 3.67 -2.65 5.69
N ILE A 129 2.48 -2.22 5.31
CA ILE A 129 1.68 -2.82 4.25
C ILE A 129 1.07 -1.75 3.35
N TYR A 130 0.93 -2.07 2.07
CA TYR A 130 0.18 -1.32 1.08
C TYR A 130 -0.97 -2.18 0.59
N GLY A 131 -2.22 -1.77 0.84
CA GLY A 131 -3.43 -2.47 0.39
C GLY A 131 -4.29 -1.59 -0.53
N TRP A 132 -4.99 -2.19 -1.49
CA TRP A 132 -5.82 -1.44 -2.44
C TRP A 132 -7.13 -2.17 -2.76
N GLY A 133 -8.17 -1.43 -3.13
CA GLY A 133 -9.46 -1.99 -3.53
C GLY A 133 -10.18 -1.11 -4.54
N ASP A 134 -11.31 -1.59 -5.05
CA ASP A 134 -12.14 -0.90 -6.07
C ASP A 134 -12.75 0.41 -5.54
N SER A 135 -12.84 0.57 -4.22
CA SER A 135 -13.28 1.76 -3.50
C SER A 135 -12.50 1.92 -2.18
N TRP A 136 -12.61 3.08 -1.54
CA TRP A 136 -12.05 3.29 -0.19
C TRP A 136 -12.67 2.35 0.85
N ILE A 137 -13.93 1.93 0.65
CA ILE A 137 -14.61 0.98 1.55
C ILE A 137 -13.92 -0.37 1.43
N SER A 138 -13.82 -0.91 0.23
CA SER A 138 -13.17 -2.21 0.00
C SER A 138 -11.71 -2.17 0.42
N ALA A 139 -10.95 -1.12 0.10
CA ALA A 139 -9.55 -1.00 0.50
C ALA A 139 -9.35 -0.98 2.03
N LYS A 140 -10.34 -0.49 2.78
CA LYS A 140 -10.31 -0.41 4.25
C LYS A 140 -10.72 -1.73 4.92
N THR A 141 -11.68 -2.45 4.34
CA THR A 141 -12.33 -3.59 5.01
C THR A 141 -11.75 -4.95 4.65
N GLN A 142 -11.07 -5.04 3.51
CA GLN A 142 -10.51 -6.30 3.02
C GLN A 142 -9.12 -6.56 3.60
#